data_AF-A0A1B0GPK7-F1
#
_entry.id   AF-A0A1B0GPK7-F1
#
_cell.length_a   1.000
_cell.length_b   1.000
_cell.length_c   1.000
_cell.angle_alpha   90.00
_cell.angle_beta   90.00
_cell.angle_gamma   90.00
#
_symmetry.space_group_name_H-M   'P 1'
#
loop_
_entity.id
_entity.type
_entity.pdbx_description
1 polymer ?
#
loop_
_entity_poly.entity_id
_entity_poly.type
_entity_poly.pdbx_seq_one_letter_code
_entity_poly.pdbx_strand_id
1 'polypeptide(L)'
;MGITNGAANVMSIIAPLLVGFVVQDPTDPYQWRLVFFISAAIYLVGNTLFVIFGRTEIQKWNEPEPKHSMTTKEKEIEEGRCQK
;
A
#
# COMPACT_ATOMS: atom_id res chain seq x y z
N MET A 1 -4.76 2.51 6.78
CA MET A 1 -3.90 3.18 7.79
C MET A 1 -3.36 2.24 8.86
N GLY A 2 -4.05 1.16 9.25
CA GLY A 2 -3.53 0.23 10.29
C GLY A 2 -2.26 -0.53 9.89
N ILE A 3 -2.24 -1.18 8.72
CA ILE A 3 -1.09 -1.98 8.25
C ILE A 3 0.15 -1.11 8.08
N THR A 4 0.00 0.07 7.45
CA THR A 4 1.10 1.02 7.24
C THR A 4 1.64 1.57 8.56
N ASN A 5 0.77 1.84 9.54
CA ASN A 5 1.19 2.31 10.87
C ASN A 5 1.92 1.22 11.66
N GLY A 6 1.43 -0.02 11.63
CA GLY A 6 2.10 -1.17 12.25
C GLY A 6 3.49 -1.39 11.66
N ALA A 7 3.60 -1.40 10.33
CA ALA A 7 4.88 -1.53 9.64
C ALA A 7 5.85 -0.40 10.00
N ALA A 8 5.35 0.85 10.08
CA ALA A 8 6.18 2.00 10.46
C ALA A 8 6.77 1.84 11.87
N ASN A 9 5.97 1.38 12.85
CA ASN A 9 6.44 1.18 14.21
C ASN A 9 7.52 0.09 14.31
N VAL A 10 7.39 -0.99 13.55
CA VAL A 10 8.43 -2.05 13.48
C VAL A 10 9.72 -1.51 12.88
N MET A 11 9.62 -0.75 11.77
CA MET A 11 10.79 -0.14 11.13
C MET A 11 11.50 0.87 12.05
N SER A 12 10.75 1.59 12.89
CA SER A 12 11.33 2.51 13.89
C SER A 12 12.18 1.82 14.96
N ILE A 13 11.94 0.53 15.23
CA ILE A 13 12.79 -0.25 16.15
C ILE A 13 14.00 -0.82 15.41
N ILE A 14 13.81 -1.28 14.17
CA ILE A 14 14.88 -1.91 13.37
C ILE A 14 15.95 -0.90 12.95
N ALA A 15 15.56 0.32 12.59
CA ALA A 15 16.48 1.34 12.10
C ALA A 15 17.63 1.68 13.09
N PRO A 16 17.37 2.02 14.37
CA PRO A 16 18.45 2.27 15.33
C PRO A 16 19.27 1.03 15.67
N LEU A 17 18.68 -0.18 15.62
CA LEU A 17 19.43 -1.43 15.82
C LEU A 17 20.44 -1.68 14.70
N LEU A 18 20.06 -1.43 13.45
CA LEU A 18 20.96 -1.51 12.31
C LEU A 18 22.09 -0.47 12.41
N VAL A 19 21.76 0.77 12.77
CA VAL A 19 22.77 1.82 12.98
C VAL A 19 23.74 1.43 14.09
N GLY A 20 23.23 0.89 15.21
CA GLY A 20 24.07 0.43 16.33
C GLY A 20 24.98 -0.75 15.99
N PHE A 21 24.63 -1.58 15.00
CA PHE A 21 25.50 -2.66 14.51
C PHE A 21 26.55 -2.15 13.52
N VAL A 22 26.18 -1.19 12.67
CA VAL A 22 27.05 -0.66 11.60
C VAL A 22 28.04 0.37 12.14
N VAL A 23 27.60 1.22 13.07
CA VAL A 23 28.42 2.29 13.67
C VAL A 23 29.01 1.79 14.99
N GLN A 24 30.20 1.21 14.92
CA GLN A 24 30.99 0.79 16.10
C GLN A 24 31.81 1.94 16.68
N ASP A 25 32.29 2.86 15.84
CA ASP A 25 32.95 4.09 16.25
C ASP A 25 32.18 5.30 15.68
N PRO A 26 31.48 6.08 16.53
CA PRO A 26 30.66 7.20 16.08
C PRO A 26 31.49 8.36 15.50
N THR A 27 32.80 8.38 15.72
CA THR A 27 33.70 9.42 15.19
C THR A 27 34.22 9.10 13.79
N ASP A 28 34.05 7.86 13.31
CA ASP A 28 34.51 7.42 11.99
C ASP A 28 33.52 7.86 10.88
N PRO A 29 33.92 8.76 9.97
CA PRO A 29 33.06 9.22 8.87
C PRO A 29 32.71 8.12 7.86
N TYR A 30 33.52 7.06 7.76
CA TYR A 30 33.28 5.98 6.81
C TYR A 30 32.05 5.15 7.20
N GLN A 31 31.85 4.90 8.49
CA GLN A 31 30.70 4.14 8.99
C GLN A 31 29.38 4.88 8.73
N TRP A 32 29.37 6.20 8.90
CA TRP A 32 28.22 7.04 8.58
C TRP A 32 27.90 7.06 7.08
N ARG A 33 28.91 7.10 6.21
CA ARG A 33 28.70 6.95 4.75
C ARG A 33 28.01 5.63 4.42
N LEU A 34 28.39 4.54 5.08
CA LEU A 34 27.76 3.24 4.88
C LEU A 34 26.28 3.27 5.28
N VAL A 35 25.93 3.90 6.41
CA VAL A 35 24.53 4.09 6.85
C VAL A 35 23.71 4.87 5.81
N PHE A 36 24.28 5.94 5.24
CA PHE A 36 23.62 6.70 4.17
C PHE A 36 23.42 5.86 2.90
N PHE A 37 24.42 5.06 2.50
CA PHE A 37 24.29 4.17 1.34
C PHE A 37 23.24 3.08 1.55
N ILE A 38 23.17 2.49 2.75
CA ILE A 38 22.13 1.51 3.10
C ILE A 38 20.75 2.16 3.02
N SER A 39 20.60 3.36 3.58
CA SER A 39 19.33 4.09 3.54
C SER A 39 18.90 4.39 2.10
N ALA A 40 19.83 4.88 1.28
CA ALA A 40 19.60 5.12 -0.15
C ALA A 40 19.20 3.84 -0.90
N ALA A 41 19.84 2.72 -0.61
CA ALA A 41 19.50 1.43 -1.21
C ALA A 41 18.08 0.97 -0.83
N ILE A 42 17.67 1.11 0.43
CA ILE A 42 16.32 0.77 0.89
C ILE A 42 15.28 1.62 0.16
N TYR A 43 15.49 2.93 0.05
CA TYR A 43 14.58 3.82 -0.68
C TYR A 43 14.52 3.48 -2.17
N LEU A 44 15.66 3.22 -2.78
CA LEU A 44 15.72 2.89 -4.20
C LEU A 44 15.02 1.56 -4.49
N VAL A 45 15.23 0.53 -3.68
CA VAL A 45 14.54 -0.77 -3.81
C VAL A 45 13.04 -0.60 -3.57
N GLY A 46 12.64 0.07 -2.49
CA GLY A 46 11.22 0.31 -2.18
C GLY A 46 10.50 1.08 -3.29
N ASN A 47 11.13 2.14 -3.81
CA ASN A 47 10.60 2.90 -4.93
C ASN A 47 10.55 2.07 -6.22
N THR A 48 11.58 1.26 -6.50
CA THR A 48 11.63 0.41 -7.69
C THR A 48 10.52 -0.64 -7.66
N LEU A 49 10.32 -1.29 -6.50
CA LEU A 49 9.21 -2.23 -6.30
C LEU A 49 7.86 -1.53 -6.50
N PHE A 50 7.69 -0.32 -5.95
CA PHE A 50 6.47 0.46 -6.15
C PHE A 50 6.23 0.80 -7.62
N VAL A 51 7.27 1.18 -8.37
CA VAL A 51 7.15 1.50 -9.80
C VAL A 51 6.81 0.24 -10.63
N ILE A 52 7.39 -0.91 -10.31
CA ILE A 52 7.16 -2.16 -11.05
C ILE A 52 5.78 -2.76 -10.74
N PHE A 53 5.39 -2.81 -9.46
CA PHE A 53 4.19 -3.51 -9.01
C PHE A 53 2.99 -2.59 -8.77
N GLY A 54 3.19 -1.28 -8.75
CA GLY A 54 2.14 -0.30 -8.59
C GLY A 54 1.11 -0.39 -9.72
N ARG A 55 -0.15 -0.62 -9.36
CA ARG A 55 -1.28 -0.57 -10.29
C ARG A 55 -2.19 0.58 -9.90
N THR A 56 -2.58 1.40 -10.89
CA THR A 56 -3.48 2.54 -10.71
C THR A 56 -4.93 2.19 -11.05
N GLU A 57 -5.23 0.91 -11.28
CA GLU A 57 -6.58 0.45 -11.60
C GLU A 57 -7.46 0.46 -10.35
N ILE A 58 -8.74 0.80 -10.56
CA ILE A 58 -9.77 0.70 -9.54
C ILE A 58 -9.90 -0.77 -9.15
N GLN A 59 -9.63 -1.05 -7.88
CA GLN A 59 -9.64 -2.42 -7.38
C GLN A 59 -11.09 -2.89 -7.19
N LYS A 60 -11.37 -4.18 -7.40
CA LYS A 60 -12.74 -4.74 -7.44
C LYS A 60 -13.57 -4.50 -6.17
N TRP A 61 -12.90 -4.35 -5.03
CA TRP A 61 -13.57 -4.03 -3.75
C TRP A 61 -13.98 -2.55 -3.61
N ASN A 62 -13.59 -1.70 -4.56
CA ASN A 62 -13.89 -0.26 -4.56
C ASN A 62 -15.20 0.07 -5.30
N GLU A 63 -15.80 -0.89 -6.02
CA GLU A 63 -17.12 -0.71 -6.62
C GLU A 63 -18.20 -1.12 -5.62
N PRO A 64 -19.19 -0.25 -5.32
CA PRO A 64 -20.38 -0.70 -4.62
C PRO A 64 -21.09 -1.71 -5.51
N GLU A 65 -21.50 -2.86 -4.95
CA GLU A 65 -22.25 -3.86 -5.69
C GLU A 65 -23.36 -3.18 -6.51
N PRO A 66 -23.45 -3.43 -7.83
CA PRO A 66 -24.55 -2.89 -8.61
C PRO A 66 -25.83 -3.38 -7.95
N LYS A 67 -26.69 -2.44 -7.50
CA LYS A 67 -28.02 -2.73 -6.96
C LYS A 67 -28.84 -3.44 -8.03
N HIS A 68 -28.64 -4.73 -8.19
CA HIS A 68 -29.41 -5.59 -9.06
C HIS A 68 -30.72 -5.92 -8.35
N SER A 69 -31.67 -4.98 -8.32
CA SER A 69 -33.03 -5.32 -7.88
C SER A 69 -34.16 -4.38 -8.31
N MET A 70 -33.90 -3.20 -8.88
CA MET A 70 -35.01 -2.25 -9.16
C MET A 70 -35.40 -2.14 -10.64
N THR A 71 -34.50 -2.39 -11.60
CA THR A 71 -34.85 -2.28 -13.04
C THR A 71 -35.62 -3.49 -13.57
N THR A 72 -35.40 -4.69 -13.03
CA THR A 72 -36.14 -5.89 -13.46
C THR A 72 -37.57 -5.91 -12.91
N LYS A 73 -37.78 -5.37 -11.70
CA LYS A 73 -39.12 -5.27 -11.09
C LYS A 73 -40.01 -4.26 -11.82
N GLU A 74 -39.48 -3.12 -12.24
CA GLU A 74 -40.22 -2.12 -13.02
C GLU A 74 -40.72 -2.72 -14.36
N LYS A 75 -39.87 -3.48 -15.06
CA LYS A 75 -40.23 -4.10 -16.35
C LYS A 75 -41.26 -5.23 -16.22
N GLU A 76 -41.15 -6.10 -15.21
CA GLU A 76 -42.18 -7.13 -14.94
C GLU A 76 -43.54 -6.49 -14.54
N ILE A 77 -43.51 -5.38 -13.79
CA ILE A 77 -44.72 -4.66 -13.35
C ILE A 77 -45.37 -3.89 -14.51
N GLU A 78 -44.59 -3.36 -15.46
CA GLU A 78 -45.10 -2.63 -16.63
C GLU A 78 -45.66 -3.60 -17.69
N GLU A 79 -44.98 -4.73 -17.96
CA GLU A 79 -45.49 -5.77 -18.86
C GLU A 79 -46.76 -6.44 -18.32
N GLY A 80 -46.83 -6.71 -17.01
CA GLY A 80 -48.03 -7.25 -16.36
C GLY A 80 -49.21 -6.26 -16.29
N ARG A 81 -48.97 -4.96 -16.43
CA ARG A 81 -50.02 -3.92 -16.50
C ARG A 81 -50.53 -3.71 -17.92
N CYS A 82 -49.74 -4.04 -18.94
CA CYS A 82 -50.15 -4.00 -20.34
C CYS A 82 -50.96 -5.25 -20.78
N GLN A 83 -50.84 -6.37 -20.05
CA GLN A 83 -51.54 -7.63 -20.35
C GLN A 83 -52.90 -7.81 -19.67
N LYS A 84 -53.35 -6.88 -18.83
CA LYS A 84 -54.65 -6.92 -18.14
C LYS A 84 -55.51 -5.74 -18.54
#